data_AF-A0A0C6NZR8-F1
#
_entry.id   AF-A0A0C6NZR8-F1
#
_cell.length_a   1.000
_cell.length_b   1.000
_cell.length_c   1.000
_cell.angle_alpha   90.00
_cell.angle_beta   90.00
_cell.angle_gamma   90.00
#
_symmetry.space_group_name_H-M   'P 1'
#
loop_
_entity.id
_entity.type
_entity.pdbx_description
1 polymer ?
#
loop_
_entity_poly.entity_id
_entity_poly.type
_entity_poly.pdbx_seq_one_letter_code
_entity_poly.pdbx_strand_id
1 'polypeptide(L)'
;MKQQLKIALAMAAIVGAAGALGAYVASTSDAPQAPAVRLGDGKAGPAGMAWIPGHQFLMGNDHKLSQPNERPAHQVRVSGFWMDVHDVTNAQFRRFVQATGYLTTAERKPRWEDLRPQLPPGTPRPDDSQLAPGAMVFVGTRSEVSLRDYSRWWRFVPGASWRHPQGPGSGIDGKDDHPVVQVSYEDAQAYARWAGKRLPTEAEWEFAARGGLEQATYTWGDELLPQGQAMANIWDTRQQQPFPVVKDEKVQVGTTPVGSFAPNGYGLYDMAGNVWQWTADWYRADAFRIQAQYREPPLDPAGPADSFDPDDGNVPAAAPKRVTRGGSFLCSDTYCISYRASARRGTDPLNPMSHLGFRTVMTPEQWKLAQARQGRLASR
;
A
#
# COMPACT_ATOMS: atom_id res chain seq x y z
N MET A 1 -59.28 -36.68 -30.44
CA MET A 1 -59.32 -35.77 -29.26
C MET A 1 -58.40 -36.19 -28.10
N LYS A 2 -58.41 -37.45 -27.62
CA LYS A 2 -57.63 -37.84 -26.42
C LYS A 2 -56.09 -37.74 -26.54
N GLN A 3 -55.53 -37.86 -27.75
CA GLN A 3 -54.07 -37.83 -27.95
C GLN A 3 -53.51 -36.39 -28.02
N GLN A 4 -54.27 -35.45 -28.58
CA GLN A 4 -53.91 -34.03 -28.64
C GLN A 4 -53.90 -33.38 -27.25
N LEU A 5 -54.84 -33.77 -26.36
CA LEU A 5 -54.89 -33.28 -24.98
C LEU A 5 -53.67 -33.74 -24.15
N LYS A 6 -53.17 -34.97 -24.38
CA LYS A 6 -51.97 -35.50 -23.71
C LYS A 6 -50.69 -34.76 -24.11
N ILE A 7 -50.57 -34.39 -25.38
CA ILE A 7 -49.41 -33.63 -25.89
C ILE A 7 -49.43 -32.20 -25.34
N ALA A 8 -50.59 -31.55 -25.28
CA ALA A 8 -50.74 -30.22 -24.70
C ALA A 8 -50.40 -30.18 -23.19
N LEU A 9 -50.83 -31.18 -22.41
CA LEU A 9 -50.47 -31.30 -20.99
C LEU A 9 -48.98 -31.59 -20.77
N ALA A 10 -48.35 -32.42 -21.62
CA ALA A 10 -46.93 -32.68 -21.54
C ALA A 10 -46.08 -31.44 -21.86
N MET A 11 -46.47 -30.67 -22.88
CA MET A 11 -45.82 -29.39 -23.23
C MET A 11 -45.99 -28.34 -22.12
N ALA A 12 -47.18 -28.23 -21.53
CA ALA A 12 -47.42 -27.31 -20.42
C ALA A 12 -46.61 -27.68 -19.16
N ALA A 13 -46.44 -28.98 -18.88
CA ALA A 13 -45.60 -29.46 -17.79
C ALA A 13 -44.11 -29.18 -18.02
N ILE A 14 -43.62 -29.32 -19.26
CA ILE A 14 -42.23 -29.03 -19.63
C ILE A 14 -41.94 -27.52 -19.53
N VAL A 15 -42.85 -26.67 -20.01
CA VAL A 15 -42.72 -25.21 -19.90
C VAL A 15 -42.81 -24.74 -18.45
N GLY A 16 -43.70 -25.32 -17.65
CA GLY A 16 -43.81 -25.05 -16.21
C GLY A 16 -42.57 -25.48 -15.43
N ALA A 17 -42.01 -26.66 -15.74
CA ALA A 17 -40.77 -27.15 -15.13
C ALA A 17 -39.55 -26.31 -15.54
N ALA A 18 -39.45 -25.89 -16.82
CA ALA A 18 -38.39 -25.01 -17.29
C ALA A 18 -38.50 -23.59 -16.69
N GLY A 19 -39.72 -23.07 -16.52
CA GLY A 19 -39.98 -21.80 -15.86
C GLY A 19 -39.67 -21.82 -14.36
N ALA A 20 -40.05 -22.91 -13.66
CA ALA A 20 -39.73 -23.09 -12.25
C ALA A 20 -38.23 -23.32 -12.01
N LEU A 21 -37.55 -24.06 -12.91
CA LEU A 21 -36.10 -24.25 -12.84
C LEU A 21 -35.35 -22.94 -13.17
N GLY A 22 -35.83 -22.16 -14.14
CA GLY A 22 -35.27 -20.84 -14.46
C GLY A 22 -35.43 -19.83 -13.33
N ALA A 23 -36.58 -19.82 -12.64
CA ALA A 23 -36.81 -19.00 -11.46
C ALA A 23 -35.99 -19.46 -10.24
N TYR A 24 -35.81 -20.78 -10.06
CA TYR A 24 -34.98 -21.34 -9.00
C TYR A 24 -33.50 -21.01 -9.21
N VAL A 25 -32.98 -21.21 -10.43
CA VAL A 25 -31.58 -20.89 -10.80
C VAL A 25 -31.30 -19.38 -10.72
N ALA A 26 -32.28 -18.53 -11.05
CA ALA A 26 -32.18 -17.08 -10.87
C ALA A 26 -32.26 -16.63 -9.39
N SER A 27 -32.89 -17.43 -8.52
CA SER A 27 -32.96 -17.16 -7.07
C SER A 27 -31.75 -17.69 -6.28
N THR A 28 -30.97 -18.59 -6.87
CA THR A 28 -29.77 -19.20 -6.24
C THR A 28 -28.46 -18.67 -6.82
N SER A 29 -28.47 -17.60 -7.61
CA SER A 29 -27.24 -16.91 -7.98
C SER A 29 -26.76 -16.06 -6.80
N ASP A 30 -26.18 -16.70 -5.78
CA ASP A 30 -25.27 -16.06 -4.83
C ASP A 30 -23.96 -15.72 -5.56
N ALA A 31 -24.04 -14.84 -6.56
CA ALA A 31 -22.86 -14.11 -6.99
C ALA A 31 -22.41 -13.31 -5.77
N PRO A 32 -21.14 -13.40 -5.32
CA PRO A 32 -20.66 -12.62 -4.18
C PRO A 32 -21.00 -11.15 -4.41
N GLN A 33 -21.91 -10.62 -3.60
CA GLN A 33 -22.30 -9.23 -3.71
C GLN A 33 -21.06 -8.40 -3.39
N ALA A 34 -20.71 -7.46 -4.29
CA ALA A 34 -19.61 -6.55 -4.04
C ALA A 34 -19.76 -5.91 -2.65
N PRO A 35 -18.70 -5.87 -1.84
CA PRO A 35 -18.79 -5.37 -0.48
C PRO A 35 -19.34 -3.95 -0.48
N ALA A 36 -20.37 -3.70 0.35
CA ALA A 36 -20.95 -2.37 0.45
C ALA A 36 -19.91 -1.39 1.06
N VAL A 37 -19.48 -0.41 0.27
CA VAL A 37 -18.57 0.65 0.72
C VAL A 37 -19.21 1.41 1.88
N ARG A 38 -18.55 1.40 3.05
CA ARG A 38 -19.01 2.13 4.24
C ARG A 38 -17.96 3.13 4.69
N LEU A 39 -18.13 4.38 4.29
CA LEU A 39 -17.28 5.50 4.69
C LEU A 39 -17.71 6.04 6.07
N GLY A 40 -16.74 6.43 6.89
CA GLY A 40 -16.97 7.09 8.16
C GLY A 40 -17.32 8.56 7.98
N ASP A 41 -18.34 9.02 8.70
CA ASP A 41 -18.93 10.36 8.65
C ASP A 41 -18.54 11.24 9.85
N GLY A 42 -17.65 10.75 10.72
CA GLY A 42 -17.28 11.36 12.00
C GLY A 42 -18.24 11.04 13.15
N LYS A 43 -19.36 10.33 12.90
CA LYS A 43 -20.35 9.93 13.90
C LYS A 43 -20.41 8.41 14.05
N ALA A 44 -20.82 7.71 12.99
CA ALA A 44 -20.88 6.25 12.93
C ALA A 44 -19.51 5.61 12.69
N GLY A 45 -18.56 6.36 12.13
CA GLY A 45 -17.17 5.95 11.91
C GLY A 45 -16.23 7.15 11.85
N PRO A 46 -14.90 6.93 11.92
CA PRO A 46 -13.92 8.00 11.79
C PRO A 46 -14.02 8.67 10.41
N ALA A 47 -14.12 10.01 10.38
CA ALA A 47 -14.16 10.75 9.13
C ALA A 47 -12.91 10.49 8.28
N GLY A 48 -13.10 10.29 6.97
CA GLY A 48 -12.01 10.02 6.02
C GLY A 48 -11.46 8.59 6.07
N MET A 49 -12.16 7.65 6.72
CA MET A 49 -11.80 6.23 6.73
C MET A 49 -12.93 5.37 6.18
N ALA A 50 -12.60 4.27 5.51
CA ALA A 50 -13.54 3.23 5.09
C ALA A 50 -13.52 2.06 6.07
N TRP A 51 -14.68 1.45 6.31
CA TRP A 51 -14.78 0.20 7.04
C TRP A 51 -14.43 -0.97 6.14
N ILE A 52 -13.50 -1.80 6.60
CA ILE A 52 -13.09 -3.02 5.93
C ILE A 52 -13.72 -4.20 6.68
N PRO A 53 -14.67 -4.93 6.08
CA PRO A 53 -15.35 -6.04 6.75
C PRO A 53 -14.43 -7.25 6.84
N GLY A 54 -13.98 -7.57 8.05
CA GLY A 54 -13.07 -8.69 8.29
C GLY A 54 -13.64 -10.04 7.84
N HIS A 55 -12.80 -10.83 7.18
CA HIS A 55 -13.07 -12.22 6.81
C HIS A 55 -11.74 -12.93 6.52
N GLN A 56 -11.82 -14.17 6.05
CA GLN A 56 -10.67 -14.95 5.61
C GLN A 56 -10.37 -14.69 4.14
N PHE A 57 -9.10 -14.50 3.77
CA PHE A 57 -8.68 -14.31 2.38
C PHE A 57 -7.36 -15.03 2.09
N LEU A 58 -7.08 -15.21 0.80
CA LEU A 58 -5.76 -15.66 0.32
C LEU A 58 -4.79 -14.48 0.22
N MET A 59 -3.82 -14.47 1.13
CA MET A 59 -2.69 -13.54 1.15
C MET A 59 -1.54 -14.08 0.32
N GLY A 60 -0.82 -13.21 -0.39
CA GLY A 60 0.15 -13.60 -1.41
C GLY A 60 -0.52 -14.02 -2.72
N ASN A 61 0.29 -14.46 -3.69
CA ASN A 61 -0.20 -14.88 -4.99
C ASN A 61 0.77 -15.86 -5.67
N ASP A 62 0.28 -16.99 -6.17
CA ASP A 62 1.10 -18.00 -6.87
C ASP A 62 1.22 -17.78 -8.39
N HIS A 63 0.70 -16.67 -8.89
CA HIS A 63 0.80 -16.27 -10.30
C HIS A 63 2.26 -16.13 -10.75
N LYS A 64 2.52 -16.40 -12.05
CA LYS A 64 3.87 -16.39 -12.65
C LYS A 64 4.64 -15.08 -12.46
N LEU A 65 3.94 -13.94 -12.33
CA LEU A 65 4.54 -12.62 -12.11
C LEU A 65 4.95 -12.36 -10.65
N SER A 66 4.50 -13.18 -9.71
CA SER A 66 4.82 -13.05 -8.30
C SER A 66 6.28 -13.38 -8.02
N GLN A 67 6.93 -12.56 -7.21
CA GLN A 67 8.28 -12.84 -6.72
C GLN A 67 8.27 -13.97 -5.68
N PRO A 68 9.42 -14.64 -5.41
CA PRO A 68 9.50 -15.70 -4.41
C PRO A 68 9.00 -15.31 -3.02
N ASN A 69 9.22 -14.05 -2.61
CA ASN A 69 8.79 -13.53 -1.31
C ASN A 69 7.28 -13.26 -1.22
N GLU A 70 6.54 -13.32 -2.34
CA GLU A 70 5.07 -13.18 -2.42
C GLU A 70 4.35 -14.55 -2.41
N ARG A 71 5.11 -15.64 -2.35
CA ARG A 71 4.63 -17.03 -2.41
C ARG A 71 4.94 -17.81 -1.12
N PRO A 72 4.18 -18.87 -0.83
CA PRO A 72 2.95 -19.28 -1.52
C PRO A 72 1.75 -18.40 -1.13
N ALA A 73 0.69 -18.43 -1.95
CA ALA A 73 -0.60 -17.93 -1.49
C ALA A 73 -1.09 -18.78 -0.30
N HIS A 74 -1.59 -18.15 0.75
CA HIS A 74 -1.99 -18.84 1.98
C HIS A 74 -3.15 -18.13 2.66
N GLN A 75 -3.92 -18.88 3.44
CA GLN A 75 -5.11 -18.37 4.11
C GLN A 75 -4.73 -17.54 5.34
N VAL A 76 -5.34 -16.36 5.46
CA VAL A 76 -5.22 -15.46 6.61
C VAL A 76 -6.61 -14.96 6.99
N ARG A 77 -6.87 -14.79 8.28
CA ARG A 77 -8.08 -14.15 8.79
C ARG A 77 -7.77 -12.74 9.26
N VAL A 78 -8.58 -11.78 8.85
CA VAL A 78 -8.47 -10.38 9.27
C VAL A 78 -9.78 -9.96 9.94
N SER A 79 -9.70 -9.36 11.12
CA SER A 79 -10.83 -8.76 11.83
C SER A 79 -11.29 -7.47 11.13
N GLY A 80 -12.50 -6.99 11.44
CA GLY A 80 -12.98 -5.73 10.85
C GLY A 80 -12.27 -4.51 11.44
N PHE A 81 -11.87 -3.57 10.58
CA PHE A 81 -11.16 -2.34 10.98
C PHE A 81 -11.52 -1.15 10.07
N TRP A 82 -11.12 0.05 10.47
CA TRP A 82 -11.21 1.26 9.65
C TRP A 82 -9.85 1.55 9.01
N MET A 83 -9.82 1.91 7.72
CA MET A 83 -8.61 2.33 7.01
C MET A 83 -8.80 3.71 6.39
N ASP A 84 -7.78 4.56 6.43
CA ASP A 84 -7.80 5.83 5.69
C ASP A 84 -8.10 5.57 4.21
N VAL A 85 -9.04 6.34 3.64
CA VAL A 85 -9.43 6.17 2.23
C VAL A 85 -8.29 6.49 1.26
N HIS A 86 -7.30 7.25 1.70
CA HIS A 86 -6.13 7.65 0.93
C HIS A 86 -4.88 7.77 1.82
N ASP A 87 -3.71 7.93 1.20
CA ASP A 87 -2.45 8.22 1.90
C ASP A 87 -2.50 9.49 2.73
N VAL A 88 -1.70 9.56 3.80
CA VAL A 88 -1.57 10.78 4.60
C VAL A 88 -1.04 11.91 3.73
N THR A 89 -1.76 13.03 3.68
CA THR A 89 -1.38 14.16 2.81
C THR A 89 -0.37 15.09 3.47
N ASN A 90 0.28 15.93 2.65
CA ASN A 90 1.14 17.00 3.15
C ASN A 90 0.42 17.94 4.13
N ALA A 91 -0.84 18.31 3.87
CA ALA A 91 -1.60 19.14 4.79
C ALA A 91 -1.89 18.44 6.12
N GLN A 92 -2.18 17.13 6.09
CA GLN A 92 -2.39 16.34 7.30
C GLN A 92 -1.10 16.22 8.12
N PHE A 93 0.01 15.88 7.47
CA PHE A 93 1.32 15.77 8.13
C PHE A 93 1.82 17.12 8.66
N ARG A 94 1.56 18.22 7.95
CA ARG A 94 1.86 19.57 8.42
C ARG A 94 1.17 19.90 9.74
N ARG A 95 -0.10 19.51 9.92
CA ARG A 95 -0.83 19.70 11.18
C ARG A 95 -0.17 18.94 12.33
N PHE A 96 0.26 17.70 12.08
CA PHE A 96 1.02 16.92 13.05
C PHE A 96 2.31 17.64 13.47
N VAL A 97 3.14 18.06 12.50
CA VAL A 97 4.40 18.75 12.78
C VAL A 97 4.17 20.07 13.51
N GLN A 98 3.18 20.88 13.10
CA GLN A 98 2.84 22.13 13.77
C GLN A 98 2.34 21.92 15.21
N ALA A 99 1.55 20.87 15.46
CA ALA A 99 1.01 20.59 16.78
C ALA A 99 2.04 20.03 17.77
N THR A 100 3.14 19.45 17.27
CA THR A 100 4.08 18.68 18.10
C THR A 100 5.52 19.19 18.08
N GLY A 101 5.87 20.03 17.11
CA GLY A 101 7.27 20.41 16.85
C GLY A 101 8.13 19.24 16.34
N TYR A 102 7.52 18.18 15.80
CA TYR A 102 8.23 16.99 15.37
C TYR A 102 9.23 17.27 14.24
N LEU A 103 10.46 16.77 14.39
CA LEU A 103 11.50 16.75 13.36
C LEU A 103 11.60 15.34 12.79
N THR A 104 11.45 15.19 11.48
CA THR A 104 11.50 13.86 10.85
C THR A 104 12.90 13.26 10.87
N THR A 105 13.02 11.96 10.61
CA THR A 105 14.32 11.30 10.40
C THR A 105 15.15 12.00 9.32
N ALA A 106 14.52 12.48 8.23
CA ALA A 106 15.20 13.22 7.18
C ALA A 106 15.78 14.58 7.64
N GLU A 107 15.20 15.17 8.68
CA GLU A 107 15.60 16.48 9.23
C GLU A 107 16.63 16.35 10.37
N ARG A 108 16.94 15.13 10.81
CA ARG A 108 17.88 14.83 11.90
C ARG A 108 19.23 14.36 11.36
N LYS A 109 20.32 14.65 12.10
CA LYS A 109 21.65 14.09 11.80
C LYS A 109 21.59 12.56 11.93
N PRO A 110 21.96 11.78 10.89
CA PRO A 110 22.00 10.32 10.99
C PRO A 110 22.98 9.86 12.07
N ARG A 111 22.63 8.81 12.81
CA ARG A 111 23.51 8.19 13.80
C ARG A 111 24.23 7.00 13.18
N TRP A 112 25.50 6.83 13.50
CA TRP A 112 26.29 5.69 13.00
C TRP A 112 25.68 4.35 13.44
N GLU A 113 25.13 4.30 14.65
CA GLU A 113 24.53 3.11 15.25
C GLU A 113 23.28 2.65 14.50
N ASP A 114 22.59 3.58 13.84
CA ASP A 114 21.42 3.31 13.00
C ASP A 114 21.80 2.86 11.58
N LEU A 115 22.91 3.38 11.05
CA LEU A 115 23.41 3.05 9.71
C LEU A 115 24.18 1.74 9.67
N ARG A 116 25.01 1.47 10.69
CA ARG A 116 25.92 0.31 10.72
C ARG A 116 25.21 -1.03 10.48
N PRO A 117 24.00 -1.31 11.00
CA PRO A 117 23.29 -2.55 10.73
C PRO A 117 22.91 -2.76 9.25
N GLN A 118 22.83 -1.69 8.46
CA GLN A 118 22.51 -1.74 7.02
C GLN A 118 23.73 -1.92 6.12
N LEU A 119 24.95 -1.88 6.67
CA LEU A 119 26.20 -1.89 5.92
C LEU A 119 26.90 -3.25 5.97
N PRO A 120 27.72 -3.61 4.97
CA PRO A 120 28.56 -4.80 5.03
C PRO A 120 29.41 -4.85 6.31
N PRO A 121 29.59 -6.04 6.92
CA PRO A 121 30.47 -6.18 8.08
C PRO A 121 31.87 -5.63 7.82
N GLY A 122 32.40 -4.86 8.78
CA GLY A 122 33.72 -4.22 8.66
C GLY A 122 33.74 -2.88 7.95
N THR A 123 32.58 -2.34 7.51
CA THR A 123 32.52 -0.98 6.95
C THR A 123 32.99 0.05 8.00
N PRO A 124 34.01 0.87 7.70
CA PRO A 124 34.52 1.86 8.65
C PRO A 124 33.47 2.95 8.87
N ARG A 125 33.43 3.49 10.09
CA ARG A 125 32.61 4.66 10.40
C ARG A 125 33.09 5.84 9.53
N PRO A 126 32.19 6.51 8.78
CA PRO A 126 32.56 7.69 8.02
C PRO A 126 32.88 8.85 8.95
N ASP A 127 33.52 9.88 8.40
CA ASP A 127 33.72 11.13 9.14
C ASP A 127 32.35 11.76 9.47
N ASP A 128 32.27 12.38 10.64
CA ASP A 128 31.04 12.98 11.16
C ASP A 128 30.49 14.10 10.26
N SER A 129 31.33 14.74 9.43
CA SER A 129 30.94 15.73 8.42
C SER A 129 30.16 15.12 7.25
N GLN A 130 30.26 13.80 7.03
CA GLN A 130 29.53 13.10 5.98
C GLN A 130 28.11 12.70 6.42
N LEU A 131 27.82 12.75 7.73
CA LEU A 131 26.51 12.43 8.30
C LEU A 131 25.63 13.69 8.32
N ALA A 132 25.12 14.08 7.16
CA ALA A 132 24.20 15.22 7.02
C ALA A 132 22.73 14.77 7.06
N PRO A 133 21.80 15.59 7.61
CA PRO A 133 20.37 15.38 7.40
C PRO A 133 20.04 15.40 5.91
N GLY A 134 19.13 14.54 5.49
CA GLY A 134 18.72 14.42 4.10
C GLY A 134 17.94 13.15 3.87
N ALA A 135 17.65 12.90 2.60
CA ALA A 135 16.86 11.76 2.20
C ALA A 135 17.24 11.25 0.82
N MET A 136 16.75 10.07 0.48
CA MET A 136 17.01 9.44 -0.80
C MET A 136 16.02 9.96 -1.86
N VAL A 137 16.54 10.54 -2.92
CA VAL A 137 15.78 11.25 -3.97
C VAL A 137 15.99 10.56 -5.31
N PHE A 138 14.88 10.32 -6.01
CA PHE A 138 14.94 9.92 -7.42
C PHE A 138 15.29 11.15 -8.25
N VAL A 139 16.41 11.09 -8.96
CA VAL A 139 16.90 12.17 -9.82
C VAL A 139 16.80 11.81 -11.32
N GLY A 140 16.39 10.58 -11.64
CA GLY A 140 16.32 10.07 -13.00
C GLY A 140 17.67 10.03 -13.72
N THR A 141 17.63 9.82 -15.04
CA THR A 141 18.81 9.89 -15.91
C THR A 141 18.52 10.67 -17.20
N ARG A 142 19.57 11.19 -17.85
CA ARG A 142 19.45 11.87 -19.16
C ARG A 142 19.27 10.91 -20.34
N SER A 143 19.69 9.66 -20.16
CA SER A 143 19.65 8.60 -21.17
C SER A 143 19.38 7.26 -20.49
N GLU A 144 19.02 6.25 -21.29
CA GLU A 144 18.90 4.88 -20.78
C GLU A 144 20.22 4.42 -20.15
N VAL A 145 20.10 3.61 -19.10
CA VAL A 145 21.21 3.06 -18.32
C VAL A 145 20.86 1.63 -17.94
N SER A 146 21.86 0.85 -17.51
CA SER A 146 21.61 -0.48 -16.95
C SER A 146 20.68 -0.40 -15.74
N LEU A 147 19.57 -1.14 -15.78
CA LEU A 147 18.60 -1.21 -14.70
C LEU A 147 19.09 -2.03 -13.48
N ARG A 148 20.29 -2.61 -13.57
CA ARG A 148 20.91 -3.35 -12.45
C ARG A 148 21.64 -2.44 -11.46
N ASP A 149 21.85 -1.17 -11.80
CA ASP A 149 22.57 -0.21 -10.98
C ASP A 149 21.68 0.97 -10.61
N TYR A 150 20.94 0.83 -9.50
CA TYR A 150 20.02 1.87 -9.03
C TYR A 150 20.74 3.15 -8.58
N SER A 151 22.05 3.08 -8.31
CA SER A 151 22.87 4.25 -8.01
C SER A 151 22.98 5.20 -9.21
N ARG A 152 22.47 4.83 -10.40
CA ARG A 152 22.42 5.73 -11.57
C ARG A 152 21.31 6.77 -11.47
N TRP A 153 20.19 6.48 -10.80
CA TRP A 153 19.01 7.38 -10.70
C TRP A 153 18.56 7.72 -9.27
N TRP A 154 19.18 7.15 -8.25
CA TRP A 154 18.95 7.51 -6.84
C TRP A 154 20.13 8.26 -6.23
N ARG A 155 19.87 9.34 -5.50
CA ARG A 155 20.89 10.09 -4.77
C ARG A 155 20.44 10.36 -3.34
N PHE A 156 21.35 10.20 -2.39
CA PHE A 156 21.18 10.86 -1.11
C PHE A 156 21.37 12.37 -1.31
N VAL A 157 20.38 13.17 -0.94
CA VAL A 157 20.39 14.63 -1.10
C VAL A 157 20.33 15.27 0.29
N PRO A 158 21.42 15.93 0.74
CA PRO A 158 21.41 16.70 1.98
C PRO A 158 20.31 17.76 1.97
N GLY A 159 19.56 17.84 3.06
CA GLY A 159 18.43 18.76 3.22
C GLY A 159 17.15 18.38 2.47
N ALA A 160 17.10 17.24 1.77
CA ALA A 160 15.83 16.70 1.30
C ALA A 160 15.00 16.21 2.49
N SER A 161 13.72 16.60 2.53
CA SER A 161 12.78 16.26 3.60
C SER A 161 11.34 16.33 3.09
N TRP A 162 10.36 16.07 3.94
CA TRP A 162 8.95 16.15 3.55
C TRP A 162 8.51 17.55 3.08
N ARG A 163 9.17 18.63 3.55
CA ARG A 163 8.94 20.01 3.11
C ARG A 163 9.65 20.35 1.80
N HIS A 164 10.77 19.67 1.55
CA HIS A 164 11.65 19.88 0.41
C HIS A 164 11.96 18.54 -0.26
N PRO A 165 10.99 17.88 -0.93
CA PRO A 165 11.10 16.47 -1.30
C PRO A 165 12.21 16.14 -2.31
N GLN A 166 12.68 17.13 -3.08
CA GLN A 166 13.80 17.00 -4.02
C GLN A 166 15.10 17.68 -3.53
N GLY A 167 15.13 18.17 -2.28
CA GLY A 167 16.25 18.92 -1.71
C GLY A 167 15.96 20.40 -1.52
N PRO A 168 16.91 21.19 -0.97
CA PRO A 168 16.68 22.54 -0.43
C PRO A 168 16.03 23.57 -1.37
N GLY A 169 16.16 23.40 -2.68
CA GLY A 169 15.53 24.29 -3.67
C GLY A 169 14.09 23.91 -4.07
N SER A 170 13.56 22.80 -3.55
CA SER A 170 12.21 22.32 -3.83
C SER A 170 11.21 22.74 -2.76
N GLY A 171 9.93 22.48 -2.96
CA GLY A 171 8.88 22.80 -1.99
C GLY A 171 7.61 21.99 -2.22
N ILE A 172 6.66 22.17 -1.31
CA ILE A 172 5.33 21.54 -1.36
C ILE A 172 4.19 22.56 -1.60
N ASP A 173 4.53 23.75 -2.08
CA ASP A 173 3.53 24.77 -2.41
C ASP A 173 2.56 24.23 -3.49
N GLY A 174 1.26 24.34 -3.22
CA GLY A 174 0.22 23.78 -4.08
C GLY A 174 0.07 22.25 -4.03
N LYS A 175 0.76 21.56 -3.12
CA LYS A 175 0.73 20.08 -3.01
C LYS A 175 0.14 19.58 -1.68
N ASP A 176 -0.80 20.33 -1.12
CA ASP A 176 -1.41 20.03 0.19
C ASP A 176 -2.20 18.72 0.21
N ASP A 177 -2.75 18.34 -0.93
CA ASP A 177 -3.51 17.11 -1.19
C ASP A 177 -2.65 15.99 -1.80
N HIS A 178 -1.35 16.21 -2.05
CA HIS A 178 -0.44 15.13 -2.40
C HIS A 178 -0.06 14.30 -1.17
N PRO A 179 0.27 13.01 -1.34
CA PRO A 179 0.78 12.19 -0.24
C PRO A 179 2.09 12.78 0.30
N VAL A 180 2.25 12.74 1.62
CA VAL A 180 3.54 13.07 2.24
C VAL A 180 4.57 12.00 1.87
N VAL A 181 5.76 12.45 1.50
CA VAL A 181 6.92 11.59 1.16
C VAL A 181 8.13 12.03 1.97
N GLN A 182 9.28 11.36 1.78
CA GLN A 182 10.48 11.58 2.60
C GLN A 182 10.22 11.38 4.10
N VAL A 183 9.36 10.41 4.40
CA VAL A 183 9.02 9.97 5.77
C VAL A 183 9.49 8.54 5.98
N SER A 184 10.23 8.33 7.07
CA SER A 184 10.67 7.03 7.55
C SER A 184 9.54 6.29 8.27
N TYR A 185 9.78 5.02 8.61
CA TYR A 185 8.84 4.24 9.42
C TYR A 185 8.62 4.84 10.81
N GLU A 186 9.65 5.48 11.39
CA GLU A 186 9.53 6.18 12.68
C GLU A 186 8.58 7.38 12.58
N ASP A 187 8.71 8.17 11.50
CA ASP A 187 7.89 9.35 11.25
C ASP A 187 6.41 8.96 11.05
N ALA A 188 6.17 7.91 10.26
CA ALA A 188 4.85 7.37 9.99
C ALA A 188 4.16 6.87 11.28
N GLN A 189 4.89 6.15 12.13
CA GLN A 189 4.39 5.72 13.44
C GLN A 189 4.13 6.89 14.40
N ALA A 190 5.01 7.90 14.42
CA ALA A 190 4.84 9.07 15.27
C ALA A 190 3.57 9.84 14.90
N TYR A 191 3.34 10.06 13.60
CA TYR A 191 2.09 10.61 13.09
C TYR A 191 0.89 9.75 13.48
N ALA A 192 0.94 8.44 13.24
CA ALA A 192 -0.18 7.55 13.50
C ALA A 192 -0.59 7.58 14.97
N ARG A 193 0.38 7.54 15.90
CA ARG A 193 0.13 7.67 17.34
C ARG A 193 -0.50 9.00 17.71
N TRP A 194 0.02 10.11 17.18
CA TRP A 194 -0.54 11.45 17.40
C TRP A 194 -2.00 11.54 16.92
N ALA A 195 -2.29 10.95 15.76
CA ALA A 195 -3.64 10.90 15.19
C ALA A 195 -4.59 9.94 15.93
N GLY A 196 -4.13 9.20 16.96
CA GLY A 196 -4.91 8.19 17.66
C GLY A 196 -5.15 6.92 16.84
N LYS A 197 -4.29 6.65 15.86
CA LYS A 197 -4.35 5.57 14.89
C LYS A 197 -3.12 4.67 15.00
N ARG A 198 -2.94 3.75 14.05
CA ARG A 198 -1.73 2.93 13.87
C ARG A 198 -1.46 2.69 12.38
N LEU A 199 -0.30 2.15 12.05
CA LEU A 199 -0.06 1.61 10.71
C LEU A 199 -0.83 0.30 10.52
N PRO A 200 -1.28 -0.03 9.30
CA PRO A 200 -1.86 -1.33 8.99
C PRO A 200 -0.82 -2.43 9.18
N THR A 201 -1.24 -3.64 9.56
CA THR A 201 -0.40 -4.82 9.33
C THR A 201 -0.28 -5.09 7.83
N GLU A 202 0.71 -5.87 7.42
CA GLU A 202 0.86 -6.29 6.03
C GLU A 202 -0.39 -7.04 5.54
N ALA A 203 -0.97 -7.89 6.39
CA ALA A 203 -2.19 -8.62 6.08
C ALA A 203 -3.40 -7.70 5.94
N GLU A 204 -3.59 -6.75 6.86
CA GLU A 204 -4.66 -5.75 6.75
C GLU A 204 -4.52 -4.91 5.47
N TRP A 205 -3.29 -4.52 5.14
CA TRP A 205 -3.02 -3.75 3.94
C TRP A 205 -3.38 -4.52 2.67
N GLU A 206 -2.90 -5.75 2.52
CA GLU A 206 -3.15 -6.54 1.31
C GLU A 206 -4.64 -6.91 1.19
N PHE A 207 -5.26 -7.29 2.30
CA PHE A 207 -6.69 -7.56 2.38
C PHE A 207 -7.52 -6.36 1.92
N ALA A 208 -7.21 -5.18 2.43
CA ALA A 208 -7.87 -3.94 2.04
C ALA A 208 -7.57 -3.56 0.58
N ALA A 209 -6.34 -3.77 0.11
CA ALA A 209 -5.92 -3.47 -1.27
C ALA A 209 -6.70 -4.30 -2.30
N ARG A 210 -7.01 -5.55 -1.97
CA ARG A 210 -7.79 -6.45 -2.82
C ARG A 210 -9.23 -5.99 -3.04
N GLY A 211 -9.79 -5.16 -2.17
CA GLY A 211 -11.10 -4.52 -2.43
C GLY A 211 -12.26 -5.51 -2.61
N GLY A 212 -12.17 -6.71 -2.02
CA GLY A 212 -13.16 -7.78 -2.21
C GLY A 212 -12.90 -8.70 -3.41
N LEU A 213 -11.82 -8.50 -4.17
CA LEU A 213 -11.41 -9.38 -5.26
C LEU A 213 -10.53 -10.52 -4.75
N GLU A 214 -10.86 -11.75 -5.12
CA GLU A 214 -10.04 -12.91 -4.81
C GLU A 214 -8.94 -13.07 -5.85
N GLN A 215 -7.67 -13.08 -5.40
CA GLN A 215 -6.47 -13.39 -6.21
C GLN A 215 -6.23 -12.55 -7.48
N ALA A 216 -6.98 -11.46 -7.69
CA ALA A 216 -6.72 -10.49 -8.75
C ALA A 216 -5.29 -9.92 -8.69
N THR A 217 -4.75 -9.60 -9.86
CA THR A 217 -3.39 -9.09 -10.03
C THR A 217 -3.22 -7.68 -9.46
N TYR A 218 -4.19 -6.80 -9.74
CA TYR A 218 -4.24 -5.41 -9.29
C TYR A 218 -5.39 -5.19 -8.31
N THR A 219 -5.43 -4.01 -7.71
CA THR A 219 -6.47 -3.63 -6.73
C THR A 219 -7.85 -3.42 -7.37
N TRP A 220 -7.91 -3.46 -8.71
CA TRP A 220 -9.12 -3.26 -9.53
C TRP A 220 -9.43 -4.43 -10.48
N GLY A 221 -8.62 -5.50 -10.49
CA GLY A 221 -8.80 -6.64 -11.41
C GLY A 221 -7.48 -7.13 -12.03
N ASP A 222 -7.57 -7.81 -13.17
CA ASP A 222 -6.41 -8.45 -13.82
C ASP A 222 -5.86 -7.68 -15.03
N GLU A 223 -6.64 -6.77 -15.58
CA GLU A 223 -6.20 -5.90 -16.66
C GLU A 223 -5.53 -4.64 -16.09
N LEU A 224 -4.33 -4.29 -16.57
CA LEU A 224 -3.61 -3.10 -16.10
C LEU A 224 -4.37 -1.82 -16.46
N LEU A 225 -5.03 -1.83 -17.63
CA LEU A 225 -5.67 -0.69 -18.25
C LEU A 225 -7.08 -1.09 -18.71
N PRO A 226 -8.00 -1.36 -17.79
CA PRO A 226 -9.36 -1.74 -18.15
C PRO A 226 -9.94 -0.68 -19.08
N GLN A 227 -10.35 -1.08 -20.29
CA GLN A 227 -10.87 -0.18 -21.33
C GLN A 227 -9.90 0.96 -21.72
N GLY A 228 -8.59 0.73 -21.57
CA GLY A 228 -7.54 1.72 -21.84
C GLY A 228 -7.36 2.79 -20.76
N GLN A 229 -8.10 2.71 -19.64
CA GLN A 229 -8.05 3.70 -18.57
C GLN A 229 -6.87 3.45 -17.62
N ALA A 230 -6.13 4.51 -17.26
CA ALA A 230 -5.14 4.44 -16.19
C ALA A 230 -5.85 4.35 -14.83
N MET A 231 -5.41 3.39 -14.00
CA MET A 231 -6.01 3.11 -12.69
C MET A 231 -5.09 3.43 -11.50
N ALA A 232 -3.85 3.83 -11.78
CA ALA A 232 -2.85 4.18 -10.78
C ALA A 232 -1.83 5.16 -11.36
N ASN A 233 -1.21 5.94 -10.48
CA ASN A 233 -0.02 6.73 -10.81
C ASN A 233 1.23 5.83 -10.80
N ILE A 234 1.67 5.41 -11.98
CA ILE A 234 2.85 4.56 -12.18
C ILE A 234 3.71 5.13 -13.32
N TRP A 235 4.92 4.61 -13.50
CA TRP A 235 5.77 5.01 -14.62
C TRP A 235 5.25 4.34 -15.91
N ASP A 236 4.51 5.11 -16.71
CA ASP A 236 3.89 4.64 -17.94
C ASP A 236 4.88 4.65 -19.12
N THR A 237 5.47 3.50 -19.40
CA THR A 237 6.45 3.30 -20.49
C THR A 237 5.84 3.49 -21.89
N ARG A 238 4.51 3.49 -22.03
CA ARG A 238 3.81 3.74 -23.30
C ARG A 238 3.90 5.21 -23.72
N GLN A 239 4.22 6.11 -22.80
CA GLN A 239 4.44 7.54 -23.09
C GLN A 239 5.81 7.81 -23.74
N GLN A 240 6.48 6.78 -24.27
CA GLN A 240 7.79 6.84 -24.95
C GLN A 240 8.91 7.40 -24.06
N GLN A 241 8.75 7.28 -22.74
CA GLN A 241 9.76 7.65 -21.75
C GLN A 241 10.21 6.39 -21.01
N PRO A 242 11.31 5.75 -21.43
CA PRO A 242 11.80 4.54 -20.77
C PRO A 242 12.24 4.87 -19.35
N PHE A 243 11.90 4.04 -18.37
CA PHE A 243 12.46 4.18 -17.04
C PHE A 243 13.99 3.97 -17.09
N PRO A 244 14.83 4.77 -16.40
CA PRO A 244 14.53 5.90 -15.50
C PRO A 244 14.79 7.28 -16.16
N VAL A 245 14.62 7.38 -17.48
CA VAL A 245 14.97 8.56 -18.26
C VAL A 245 14.01 9.72 -17.98
N VAL A 246 14.55 10.90 -17.68
CA VAL A 246 13.80 12.14 -17.50
C VAL A 246 14.41 13.18 -18.46
N LYS A 247 13.70 13.45 -19.56
CA LYS A 247 14.19 14.29 -20.69
C LYS A 247 13.39 15.58 -20.90
N ASP A 248 12.11 15.58 -20.56
CA ASP A 248 11.18 16.68 -20.84
C ASP A 248 10.60 17.20 -19.52
N GLU A 249 10.72 18.51 -19.28
CA GLU A 249 10.11 19.18 -18.13
C GLU A 249 8.57 19.11 -18.15
N LYS A 250 7.98 18.79 -19.31
CA LYS A 250 6.52 18.66 -19.47
C LYS A 250 5.95 17.38 -18.86
N VAL A 251 6.75 16.32 -18.69
CA VAL A 251 6.32 15.09 -18.02
C VAL A 251 6.71 15.17 -16.56
N GLN A 252 5.76 15.53 -15.70
CA GLN A 252 5.98 15.59 -14.26
C GLN A 252 6.04 14.16 -13.69
N VAL A 253 7.27 13.66 -13.51
CA VAL A 253 7.52 12.46 -12.70
C VAL A 253 7.37 12.83 -11.23
N GLY A 254 6.36 12.30 -10.57
CA GLY A 254 6.13 12.58 -9.16
C GLY A 254 4.80 12.07 -8.64
N THR A 255 4.48 12.48 -7.42
CA THR A 255 3.19 12.20 -6.82
C THR A 255 2.08 12.97 -7.54
N THR A 256 0.88 12.41 -7.51
CA THR A 256 -0.38 13.09 -7.88
C THR A 256 -1.18 13.35 -6.60
N PRO A 257 -2.18 14.26 -6.63
CA PRO A 257 -3.12 14.42 -5.54
C PRO A 257 -3.72 13.06 -5.14
N VAL A 258 -3.89 12.83 -3.85
CA VAL A 258 -4.49 11.59 -3.39
C VAL A 258 -5.90 11.43 -3.93
N GLY A 259 -6.27 10.22 -4.34
CA GLY A 259 -7.59 9.95 -4.92
C GLY A 259 -7.76 10.41 -6.37
N SER A 260 -6.67 10.65 -7.10
CA SER A 260 -6.72 11.01 -8.52
C SER A 260 -7.25 9.90 -9.44
N PHE A 261 -7.20 8.65 -8.99
CA PHE A 261 -7.65 7.46 -9.74
C PHE A 261 -8.88 6.82 -9.09
N ALA A 262 -9.52 5.87 -9.77
CA ALA A 262 -10.70 5.20 -9.23
C ALA A 262 -10.39 4.41 -7.94
N PRO A 263 -11.28 4.40 -6.95
CA PRO A 263 -11.10 3.59 -5.75
C PRO A 263 -11.32 2.10 -6.04
N ASN A 264 -10.79 1.23 -5.19
CA ASN A 264 -11.10 -0.20 -5.21
C ASN A 264 -12.49 -0.49 -4.62
N GLY A 265 -12.89 -1.78 -4.56
CA GLY A 265 -14.20 -2.20 -4.08
C GLY A 265 -14.52 -1.88 -2.60
N TYR A 266 -13.53 -1.46 -1.80
CA TYR A 266 -13.77 -0.94 -0.44
C TYR A 266 -13.79 0.58 -0.34
N GLY A 267 -13.69 1.30 -1.47
CA GLY A 267 -13.63 2.76 -1.49
C GLY A 267 -12.26 3.33 -1.16
N LEU A 268 -11.20 2.53 -1.30
CA LEU A 268 -9.81 2.94 -1.03
C LEU A 268 -9.13 3.38 -2.31
N TYR A 269 -8.48 4.54 -2.26
CA TYR A 269 -7.71 5.14 -3.33
C TYR A 269 -6.23 4.83 -3.18
N ASP A 270 -5.49 4.87 -4.30
CA ASP A 270 -4.03 4.79 -4.33
C ASP A 270 -3.46 3.56 -3.59
N MET A 271 -4.20 2.44 -3.57
CA MET A 271 -3.68 1.16 -3.04
C MET A 271 -2.65 0.53 -3.99
N ALA A 272 -2.51 1.06 -5.21
CA ALA A 272 -1.44 0.74 -6.15
C ALA A 272 -0.90 2.03 -6.77
N GLY A 273 0.43 2.14 -6.88
CA GLY A 273 1.10 3.33 -7.40
C GLY A 273 1.04 4.52 -6.45
N ASN A 274 1.23 5.72 -7.00
CA ASN A 274 1.47 6.98 -6.31
C ASN A 274 2.68 6.90 -5.38
N VAL A 275 2.54 6.41 -4.16
CA VAL A 275 3.66 6.20 -3.23
C VAL A 275 3.62 4.80 -2.64
N TRP A 276 4.80 4.26 -2.37
CA TRP A 276 4.91 3.10 -1.50
C TRP A 276 4.33 3.42 -0.14
N GLN A 277 3.85 2.41 0.58
CA GLN A 277 3.18 2.59 1.86
C GLN A 277 3.82 1.73 2.94
N TRP A 278 4.25 2.36 4.04
CA TRP A 278 4.71 1.66 5.23
C TRP A 278 3.59 0.82 5.87
N THR A 279 3.91 -0.42 6.23
CA THR A 279 3.08 -1.25 7.12
C THR A 279 3.81 -1.53 8.44
N ALA A 280 3.12 -2.07 9.44
CA ALA A 280 3.64 -2.30 10.77
C ALA A 280 4.69 -3.42 10.85
N ASP A 281 4.68 -4.36 9.91
CA ASP A 281 5.37 -5.64 10.01
C ASP A 281 6.88 -5.50 9.78
N TRP A 282 7.67 -6.30 10.50
CA TRP A 282 9.03 -6.59 10.08
C TRP A 282 9.02 -7.42 8.80
N TYR A 283 9.97 -7.16 7.91
CA TYR A 283 10.06 -7.87 6.65
C TYR A 283 10.88 -9.15 6.80
N ARG A 284 10.26 -10.29 6.50
CA ARG A 284 10.99 -11.51 6.16
C ARG A 284 10.64 -11.98 4.75
N ALA A 285 11.66 -12.29 3.97
CA ALA A 285 11.53 -12.86 2.63
C ALA A 285 10.81 -14.22 2.67
N ASP A 286 10.91 -14.96 3.78
CA ASP A 286 10.31 -16.27 3.98
C ASP A 286 9.03 -16.29 4.82
N ALA A 287 8.47 -15.12 5.16
CA ALA A 287 7.29 -14.99 6.02
C ALA A 287 6.10 -15.82 5.53
N PHE A 288 5.75 -15.73 4.24
CA PHE A 288 4.58 -16.40 3.68
C PHE A 288 4.77 -17.92 3.65
N ARG A 289 5.99 -18.39 3.37
CA ARG A 289 6.34 -19.82 3.44
C ARG A 289 6.18 -20.36 4.87
N ILE A 290 6.55 -19.58 5.89
CA ILE A 290 6.36 -19.96 7.30
C ILE A 290 4.86 -19.98 7.65
N GLN A 291 4.12 -18.93 7.32
CA GLN A 291 2.70 -18.81 7.65
C GLN A 291 1.85 -19.88 6.95
N ALA A 292 2.20 -20.26 5.71
CA ALA A 292 1.53 -21.32 4.97
C ALA A 292 1.63 -22.72 5.61
N GLN A 293 2.55 -22.91 6.57
CA GLN A 293 2.70 -24.16 7.31
C GLN A 293 1.82 -24.25 8.56
N TYR A 294 1.11 -23.17 8.91
CA TYR A 294 0.22 -23.17 10.07
C TYR A 294 -0.97 -24.09 9.82
N ARG A 295 -1.37 -24.84 10.87
CA ARG A 295 -2.52 -25.76 10.79
C ARG A 295 -3.84 -25.02 10.60
N GLU A 296 -3.94 -23.82 11.16
CA GLU A 296 -5.09 -22.93 11.05
C GLU A 296 -4.64 -21.58 10.50
N PRO A 297 -5.46 -20.92 9.65
CA PRO A 297 -5.20 -19.57 9.19
C PRO A 297 -5.00 -18.61 10.38
N PRO A 298 -3.88 -17.87 10.47
CA PRO A 298 -3.66 -16.95 11.57
C PRO A 298 -4.72 -15.84 11.54
N LEU A 299 -5.23 -15.49 12.71
CA LEU A 299 -6.10 -14.33 12.92
C LEU A 299 -5.25 -13.10 13.23
N ASP A 300 -5.41 -12.05 12.43
CA ASP A 300 -4.73 -10.76 12.58
C ASP A 300 -3.21 -10.90 12.74
N PRO A 301 -2.50 -11.56 11.80
CA PRO A 301 -1.06 -11.72 11.92
C PRO A 301 -0.37 -10.35 11.95
N ALA A 302 0.45 -10.14 12.98
CA ALA A 302 1.22 -8.91 13.20
C ALA A 302 2.62 -8.93 12.53
N GLY A 303 2.87 -9.95 11.71
CA GLY A 303 4.16 -10.20 11.10
C GLY A 303 5.17 -10.89 12.02
N PRO A 304 6.39 -11.16 11.52
CA PRO A 304 7.46 -11.75 12.30
C PRO A 304 8.04 -10.78 13.34
N ALA A 305 8.76 -11.32 14.33
CA ALA A 305 9.39 -10.53 15.39
C ALA A 305 10.68 -9.80 14.94
N ASP A 306 11.28 -10.24 13.83
CA ASP A 306 12.56 -9.78 13.30
C ASP A 306 12.56 -9.69 11.77
N SER A 307 13.67 -9.23 11.20
CA SER A 307 13.90 -9.05 9.77
C SER A 307 14.78 -10.17 9.20
N PHE A 308 14.50 -10.60 7.97
CA PHE A 308 15.33 -11.53 7.21
C PHE A 308 15.19 -11.33 5.71
N ASP A 309 16.26 -10.91 5.05
CA ASP A 309 16.29 -10.65 3.61
C ASP A 309 17.64 -11.05 2.98
N PRO A 310 17.79 -12.30 2.51
CA PRO A 310 19.04 -12.78 1.92
C PRO A 310 19.30 -12.23 0.51
N ASP A 311 18.30 -11.59 -0.12
CA ASP A 311 18.34 -11.23 -1.54
C ASP A 311 18.82 -9.78 -1.78
N ASP A 312 19.07 -9.01 -0.71
CA ASP A 312 19.60 -7.64 -0.80
C ASP A 312 21.13 -7.66 -0.68
N GLY A 313 21.80 -7.98 -1.78
CA GLY A 313 23.19 -8.47 -1.77
C GLY A 313 24.25 -7.61 -1.06
N ASN A 314 24.05 -6.30 -0.89
CA ASN A 314 25.00 -5.42 -0.19
C ASN A 314 24.61 -5.13 1.27
N VAL A 315 23.51 -5.69 1.74
CA VAL A 315 22.95 -5.46 3.07
C VAL A 315 22.97 -6.79 3.83
N PRO A 316 23.40 -6.82 5.11
CA PRO A 316 23.34 -8.05 5.89
C PRO A 316 21.92 -8.64 5.91
N ALA A 317 21.79 -9.96 5.79
CA ALA A 317 20.47 -10.59 5.71
C ALA A 317 19.57 -10.32 6.94
N ALA A 318 20.17 -10.11 8.11
CA ALA A 318 19.45 -9.77 9.35
C ALA A 318 19.27 -8.26 9.57
N ALA A 319 19.65 -7.41 8.59
CA ALA A 319 19.49 -5.97 8.72
C ALA A 319 18.01 -5.61 8.92
N PRO A 320 17.69 -4.62 9.78
CA PRO A 320 16.31 -4.24 10.04
C PRO A 320 15.60 -3.76 8.78
N LYS A 321 14.46 -4.37 8.43
CA LYS A 321 13.61 -3.92 7.33
C LYS A 321 12.15 -4.00 7.71
N ARG A 322 11.38 -2.97 7.40
CA ARG A 322 9.92 -2.98 7.52
C ARG A 322 9.31 -3.25 6.16
N VAL A 323 8.13 -3.84 6.16
CA VAL A 323 7.39 -4.11 4.94
C VAL A 323 6.89 -2.78 4.35
N THR A 324 7.04 -2.65 3.03
CA THR A 324 6.36 -1.65 2.22
C THR A 324 5.55 -2.32 1.11
N ARG A 325 4.40 -1.72 0.78
CA ARG A 325 3.42 -2.26 -0.18
C ARG A 325 2.97 -1.19 -1.19
N GLY A 326 2.38 -1.65 -2.30
CA GLY A 326 1.64 -0.79 -3.25
C GLY A 326 2.42 -0.26 -4.47
N GLY A 327 3.75 -0.23 -4.43
CA GLY A 327 4.52 0.40 -5.51
C GLY A 327 4.40 1.93 -5.49
N SER A 328 4.89 2.61 -6.52
CA SER A 328 4.89 4.08 -6.59
C SER A 328 4.78 4.58 -8.03
N PHE A 329 4.77 5.91 -8.20
CA PHE A 329 4.90 6.58 -9.50
C PHE A 329 6.17 6.23 -10.29
N LEU A 330 7.15 5.54 -9.67
CA LEU A 330 8.37 5.05 -10.33
C LEU A 330 8.30 3.59 -10.77
N CYS A 331 7.25 2.86 -10.41
CA CYS A 331 7.09 1.46 -10.79
C CYS A 331 6.69 1.35 -12.28
N SER A 332 7.38 0.49 -13.03
CA SER A 332 7.13 0.26 -14.46
C SER A 332 7.07 -1.24 -14.78
N ASP A 333 6.44 -1.59 -15.89
CA ASP A 333 6.42 -2.95 -16.43
C ASP A 333 7.82 -3.47 -16.81
N THR A 334 8.76 -2.57 -17.11
CA THR A 334 10.14 -2.89 -17.51
C THR A 334 11.13 -3.05 -16.36
N TYR A 335 10.82 -2.52 -15.17
CA TYR A 335 11.76 -2.49 -14.04
C TYR A 335 11.15 -3.02 -12.73
N CYS A 336 9.96 -2.56 -12.37
CA CYS A 336 9.36 -2.82 -11.07
C CYS A 336 7.84 -2.88 -11.16
N ILE A 337 7.27 -4.09 -11.22
CA ILE A 337 5.82 -4.35 -11.25
C ILE A 337 5.21 -4.45 -9.84
N SER A 338 5.66 -3.61 -8.91
CA SER A 338 5.21 -3.70 -7.51
C SER A 338 3.89 -2.97 -7.23
N TYR A 339 3.23 -2.43 -8.27
CA TYR A 339 1.85 -1.93 -8.22
C TYR A 339 0.79 -3.07 -8.25
N ARG A 340 1.21 -4.33 -8.13
CA ARG A 340 0.32 -5.49 -7.93
C ARG A 340 -0.09 -5.59 -6.46
N ALA A 341 -1.30 -6.07 -6.20
CA ALA A 341 -1.83 -6.16 -4.84
C ALA A 341 -0.96 -7.04 -3.91
N SER A 342 -0.40 -8.13 -4.43
CA SER A 342 0.46 -9.07 -3.68
C SER A 342 1.90 -8.63 -3.49
N ALA A 343 2.35 -7.59 -4.22
CA ALA A 343 3.75 -7.21 -4.22
C ALA A 343 4.18 -6.58 -2.90
N ARG A 344 5.37 -6.96 -2.44
CA ARG A 344 5.94 -6.55 -1.15
C ARG A 344 7.44 -6.35 -1.25
N ARG A 345 7.96 -5.41 -0.47
CA ARG A 345 9.40 -5.14 -0.34
C ARG A 345 9.79 -4.97 1.12
N GLY A 346 11.01 -5.36 1.44
CA GLY A 346 11.69 -4.93 2.66
C GLY A 346 12.36 -3.58 2.42
N THR A 347 12.22 -2.66 3.36
CA THR A 347 12.83 -1.34 3.28
C THR A 347 13.45 -0.97 4.62
N ASP A 348 14.65 -0.40 4.60
CA ASP A 348 15.30 0.15 5.79
C ASP A 348 14.34 1.13 6.50
N PRO A 349 13.94 0.86 7.76
CA PRO A 349 12.94 1.67 8.46
C PRO A 349 13.35 3.14 8.65
N LEU A 350 14.64 3.46 8.52
CA LEU A 350 15.15 4.82 8.72
C LEU A 350 15.49 5.54 7.40
N ASN A 351 15.21 4.93 6.25
CA ASN A 351 15.50 5.51 4.94
C ASN A 351 14.28 6.24 4.35
N PRO A 352 14.14 7.57 4.53
CA PRO A 352 13.13 8.37 3.85
C PRO A 352 13.42 8.41 2.33
N MET A 353 12.37 8.20 1.53
CA MET A 353 12.46 8.19 0.07
C MET A 353 11.40 9.09 -0.58
N SER A 354 11.75 9.72 -1.70
CA SER A 354 10.87 10.64 -2.46
C SER A 354 9.58 9.99 -3.04
N HIS A 355 9.41 8.69 -2.87
CA HIS A 355 8.28 7.90 -3.36
C HIS A 355 7.61 7.03 -2.29
N LEU A 356 7.89 7.27 -1.01
CA LEU A 356 7.44 6.43 0.11
C LEU A 356 6.70 7.30 1.12
N GLY A 357 5.43 6.97 1.33
CA GLY A 357 4.53 7.56 2.30
C GLY A 357 3.87 6.47 3.15
N PHE A 358 2.64 6.72 3.59
CA PHE A 358 1.88 5.77 4.39
C PHE A 358 0.41 6.18 4.51
N ARG A 359 -0.42 5.22 4.92
CA ARG A 359 -1.78 5.43 5.39
C ARG A 359 -1.98 4.76 6.75
N THR A 360 -3.06 5.09 7.43
CA THR A 360 -3.29 4.59 8.79
C THR A 360 -4.60 3.82 8.92
N VAL A 361 -4.69 3.03 9.99
CA VAL A 361 -5.87 2.26 10.35
C VAL A 361 -6.27 2.50 11.80
N MET A 362 -7.50 2.12 12.12
CA MET A 362 -8.09 2.24 13.45
C MET A 362 -9.00 1.04 13.73
N THR A 363 -8.87 0.43 14.91
CA THR A 363 -9.84 -0.59 15.35
C THR A 363 -11.14 0.05 15.83
N PRO A 364 -12.27 -0.68 15.88
CA PRO A 364 -13.50 -0.19 16.52
C PRO A 364 -13.28 0.34 17.95
N GLU A 365 -12.39 -0.28 18.72
CA GLU A 365 -12.07 0.10 20.10
C GLU A 365 -11.30 1.43 20.13
N GLN A 366 -10.31 1.61 19.25
CA GLN A 366 -9.59 2.87 19.11
C GLN A 366 -10.55 4.02 18.73
N TRP A 367 -11.54 3.76 17.87
CA TRP A 367 -12.56 4.75 17.53
C TRP A 367 -13.44 5.13 18.73
N LYS A 368 -13.94 4.15 19.48
CA LYS A 368 -14.71 4.40 20.71
C LYS A 368 -13.93 5.24 21.72
N LEU A 369 -12.63 4.95 21.89
CA LEU A 369 -11.76 5.72 22.78
C LEU A 369 -11.56 7.17 22.29
N ALA A 370 -11.43 7.38 20.98
CA ALA A 370 -11.33 8.72 20.40
C ALA A 370 -12.60 9.55 20.63
N GLN A 371 -13.78 8.95 20.43
CA GLN A 371 -15.07 9.60 20.72
C GLN A 371 -15.21 9.99 22.20
N ALA A 372 -14.84 9.09 23.12
CA ALA A 372 -14.91 9.36 24.55
C ALA A 372 -14.02 10.55 24.99
N ARG A 373 -12.86 10.74 24.33
CA ARG A 373 -11.97 11.88 24.58
C ARG A 373 -12.57 13.20 24.07
N GLN A 374 -13.16 13.19 22.88
CA GLN A 374 -13.80 14.38 22.31
C GLN A 374 -15.02 14.81 23.15
N GLY A 375 -15.84 13.87 23.60
CA GLY A 375 -16.98 14.17 24.48
C GLY A 375 -16.57 14.83 25.80
N ARG A 376 -15.44 14.44 26.39
CA ARG A 376 -14.89 15.05 27.62
C ARG A 376 -14.31 16.44 27.41
N LEU A 377 -13.81 16.74 26.20
CA LEU A 377 -13.30 18.07 25.85
C LEU A 377 -14.45 19.04 25.56
N ALA A 378 -15.56 18.56 25.00
CA ALA A 378 -16.75 19.38 24.73
C ALA A 378 -17.58 19.66 26.00
N SER A 379 -17.37 18.91 27.09
CA SER A 379 -18.07 19.09 28.37
C SER A 379 -17.28 19.90 29.41
N ARG A 380 -16.15 20.51 29.01
CA ARG A 380 -15.37 21.47 29.79
C ARG A 380 -15.46 22.82 29.09
#